data_AF-A0A5B0R2S4-F1
#
_entry.id   AF-A0A5B0R2S4-F1
#
_cell.length_a   1.000
_cell.length_b   1.000
_cell.length_c   1.000
_cell.angle_alpha   90.00
_cell.angle_beta   90.00
_cell.angle_gamma   90.00
#
_symmetry.space_group_name_H-M   'P 1'
#
loop_
_entity.id
_entity.type
_entity.pdbx_description
1 polymer ?
#
loop_
_entity_poly.entity_id
_entity_poly.type
_entity_poly.pdbx_seq_one_letter_code
_entity_poly.pdbx_strand_id
1 'polypeptide(L)'
;MDELDTLASHQLRHQAGFAVKVLERLANCDYDLGLPDTPSDLSIDKLRSKEYLLIELHSALLPLLRQHITSLSPALRELNQAQGKPTPTLKLVIEILLKLELTLDQTIRTLNDLIPGKLPKPSQTNDQHFKEFKCFRLRGFERFIKRVMQAQLATFFSKSRQLIETFTLPDQSRTPVTTSSTKAILSIDFTIVWLKGSELYHIYTNTWVFSLEKIDTTWDTLLAVADPSHPRHIELSRSFKPMVKLSKLFFKKIATEGMTNNMAPIFTEMSSFQLDLLGTTAEKITESLVALVSSLEHDDETQPNFTTTLIDHVKNLISQFQTCVLLTDLYIFPLLTKIKDVLSQIYYKNWIVTWNTLFYQATHNAIQACEAFQIR
;
A
#
# COMPACT_ATOMS: atom_id res chain seq x y z
N MET A 1 -52.44 -12.22 -23.18
CA MET A 1 -51.11 -12.16 -22.53
C MET A 1 -50.47 -13.51 -22.81
N ASP A 2 -49.47 -13.51 -23.67
CA ASP A 2 -49.08 -14.64 -24.52
C ASP A 2 -48.17 -15.64 -23.78
N GLU A 3 -48.33 -16.95 -23.97
CA GLU A 3 -47.48 -17.98 -23.33
C GLU A 3 -45.98 -17.74 -23.59
N LEU A 4 -45.66 -17.16 -24.76
CA LEU A 4 -44.31 -16.79 -25.18
C LEU A 4 -43.66 -15.72 -24.29
N ASP A 5 -44.43 -14.72 -23.83
CA ASP A 5 -43.95 -13.68 -22.90
C ASP A 5 -43.67 -14.25 -21.52
N THR A 6 -44.46 -15.23 -21.11
CA THR A 6 -44.34 -15.92 -19.81
C THR A 6 -43.07 -16.77 -19.76
N LEU A 7 -42.78 -17.50 -20.84
CA LEU A 7 -41.58 -18.33 -20.98
C LEU A 7 -40.30 -17.48 -21.06
N ALA A 8 -40.31 -16.40 -21.84
CA ALA A 8 -39.18 -15.48 -21.96
C ALA A 8 -38.85 -14.79 -20.63
N SER A 9 -39.88 -14.40 -19.87
CA SER A 9 -39.74 -13.83 -18.52
C SER A 9 -39.17 -14.83 -17.52
N HIS A 10 -39.64 -16.08 -17.56
CA HIS A 10 -39.11 -17.16 -16.71
C HIS A 10 -37.64 -17.46 -17.00
N GLN A 11 -37.27 -17.56 -18.28
CA GLN A 11 -35.88 -17.81 -18.70
C GLN A 11 -34.95 -16.67 -18.28
N LEU A 12 -35.40 -15.42 -18.39
CA LEU A 12 -34.65 -14.25 -17.93
C LEU A 12 -34.40 -14.29 -16.42
N ARG A 13 -35.43 -14.58 -15.61
CA ARG A 13 -35.29 -14.71 -14.15
C ARG A 13 -34.34 -15.84 -13.76
N HIS A 14 -34.41 -16.97 -14.45
CA HIS A 14 -33.50 -18.09 -14.22
C HIS A 14 -32.04 -17.71 -14.52
N GLN A 15 -31.78 -17.04 -15.64
CA GLN A 15 -30.44 -16.57 -16.00
C GLN A 15 -29.91 -15.52 -15.01
N ALA A 16 -30.76 -14.59 -14.57
CA ALA A 16 -30.37 -13.58 -13.60
C ALA A 16 -30.06 -14.22 -12.24
N GLY A 17 -30.88 -15.18 -11.80
CA GLY A 17 -30.63 -15.97 -10.60
C GLY A 17 -29.31 -16.76 -10.68
N PHE A 18 -28.97 -17.30 -11.86
CA PHE A 18 -27.66 -17.92 -12.07
C PHE A 18 -26.51 -16.91 -11.92
N ALA A 19 -26.60 -15.75 -12.58
CA ALA A 19 -25.58 -14.71 -12.51
C ALA A 19 -25.37 -14.21 -11.07
N VAL A 20 -26.46 -14.02 -10.32
CA VAL A 20 -26.44 -13.64 -8.89
C VAL A 20 -25.68 -14.67 -8.06
N LYS A 21 -25.95 -15.97 -8.26
CA LYS A 21 -25.22 -17.04 -7.56
C LYS A 21 -23.72 -17.05 -7.87
N VAL A 22 -23.34 -16.83 -9.14
CA VAL A 22 -21.92 -16.75 -9.53
C VAL A 22 -21.25 -15.54 -8.85
N LEU A 23 -21.89 -14.37 -8.88
CA LEU A 23 -21.39 -13.16 -8.23
C LEU A 23 -21.26 -13.31 -6.71
N GLU A 24 -22.20 -14.02 -6.07
CA GLU A 24 -22.11 -14.33 -4.64
C GLU A 24 -20.91 -15.22 -4.31
N ARG A 25 -20.64 -16.26 -5.11
CA ARG A 25 -19.44 -17.09 -4.94
C ARG A 25 -18.15 -16.29 -5.16
N LEU A 26 -18.11 -15.45 -6.19
CA LEU A 26 -16.99 -14.57 -6.47
C LEU A 26 -16.73 -13.56 -5.35
N ALA A 27 -17.79 -12.98 -4.77
CA ALA A 27 -17.69 -12.02 -3.69
C ALA A 27 -17.18 -12.64 -2.38
N ASN A 28 -17.54 -13.90 -2.13
CA ASN A 28 -17.20 -14.64 -0.91
C ASN A 28 -16.07 -15.66 -1.14
N CYS A 29 -15.28 -15.49 -2.21
CA CYS A 29 -14.22 -16.43 -2.56
C CYS A 29 -13.12 -16.43 -1.47
N ASP A 30 -12.77 -17.63 -0.99
CA ASP A 30 -11.68 -17.84 -0.05
C ASP A 30 -10.35 -17.93 -0.81
N TYR A 31 -9.43 -17.00 -0.52
CA TYR A 31 -8.13 -16.92 -1.17
C TYR A 31 -7.09 -17.81 -0.48
N ASP A 32 -7.37 -18.28 0.74
CA ASP A 32 -6.50 -19.20 1.45
C ASP A 32 -6.77 -20.65 1.05
N LEU A 33 -7.96 -21.00 0.56
CA LEU A 33 -8.32 -22.37 0.13
C LEU A 33 -7.94 -23.44 1.17
N GLY A 34 -8.07 -23.11 2.46
CA GLY A 34 -7.68 -24.01 3.55
C GLY A 34 -6.17 -24.27 3.64
N LEU A 35 -5.33 -23.34 3.19
CA LEU A 35 -3.88 -23.42 3.35
C LEU A 35 -3.47 -23.71 4.80
N PRO A 36 -2.43 -24.53 5.01
CA PRO A 36 -1.99 -24.87 6.36
C PRO A 36 -1.42 -23.65 7.08
N ASP A 37 -1.62 -23.62 8.39
CA ASP A 37 -1.05 -22.60 9.28
C ASP A 37 0.47 -22.71 9.46
N THR A 38 1.13 -23.64 8.76
CA THR A 38 2.58 -23.84 8.80
C THR A 38 3.32 -22.77 8.01
N PRO A 39 4.54 -22.38 8.44
CA PRO A 39 5.38 -21.47 7.68
C PRO A 39 5.69 -22.01 6.28
N SER A 40 5.62 -21.13 5.27
CA SER A 40 6.04 -21.47 3.92
C SER A 40 7.55 -21.68 3.88
N ASP A 41 7.97 -22.77 3.24
CA ASP A 41 9.37 -23.05 2.96
C ASP A 41 9.87 -22.12 1.83
N LEU A 42 10.78 -21.22 2.20
CA LEU A 42 11.38 -20.20 1.33
C LEU A 42 12.76 -20.60 0.81
N SER A 43 13.06 -21.91 0.72
CA SER A 43 14.26 -22.39 0.05
C SER A 43 14.34 -21.86 -1.38
N ILE A 44 15.47 -21.25 -1.74
CA ILE A 44 15.65 -20.62 -3.05
C ILE A 44 15.57 -21.62 -4.20
N ASP A 45 16.03 -22.86 -4.01
CA ASP A 45 15.98 -23.89 -5.04
C ASP A 45 14.53 -24.27 -5.37
N LYS A 46 13.70 -24.36 -4.34
CA LYS A 46 12.26 -24.63 -4.49
C LYS A 46 11.55 -23.46 -5.15
N LEU A 47 11.82 -22.23 -4.73
CA LEU A 47 11.22 -21.02 -5.31
C LEU A 47 11.59 -20.88 -6.80
N ARG A 48 12.86 -21.10 -7.15
CA ARG A 48 13.34 -21.08 -8.54
C ARG A 48 12.72 -22.19 -9.38
N SER A 49 12.55 -23.39 -8.82
CA SER A 49 11.85 -24.48 -9.54
C SER A 49 10.40 -24.13 -9.90
N LYS A 50 9.82 -23.13 -9.22
CA LYS A 50 8.46 -22.63 -9.40
C LYS A 50 8.39 -21.25 -10.04
N GLU A 51 9.47 -20.76 -10.64
CA GLU A 51 9.51 -19.44 -11.29
C GLU A 51 8.42 -19.27 -12.37
N TYR A 52 8.08 -20.37 -13.06
CA TYR A 52 7.01 -20.38 -14.04
C TYR A 52 5.65 -19.95 -13.47
N LEU A 53 5.34 -20.23 -12.20
CA LEU A 53 4.09 -19.79 -11.55
C LEU A 53 4.06 -18.28 -11.39
N LEU A 54 5.20 -17.66 -11.04
CA LEU A 54 5.30 -16.20 -10.94
C LEU A 54 5.14 -15.53 -12.32
N ILE A 55 5.73 -16.14 -13.34
CA ILE A 55 5.59 -15.68 -14.74
C ILE A 55 4.15 -15.82 -15.21
N GLU A 56 3.47 -16.92 -14.89
CA GLU A 56 2.07 -17.18 -15.20
C GLU A 56 1.13 -16.16 -14.53
N LEU A 57 1.32 -15.92 -13.23
CA LEU A 57 0.58 -14.90 -12.48
C LEU A 57 0.73 -13.52 -13.11
N HIS A 58 1.98 -13.11 -13.37
CA HIS A 58 2.29 -11.80 -13.91
C HIS A 58 1.78 -11.60 -15.35
N SER A 59 2.09 -12.56 -16.23
CA SER A 59 2.02 -12.35 -17.68
C SER A 59 0.71 -12.85 -18.29
N ALA A 60 -0.03 -13.71 -17.59
CA ALA A 60 -1.28 -14.28 -18.09
C ALA A 60 -2.46 -14.01 -17.14
N LEU A 61 -2.42 -14.52 -15.92
CA LEU A 61 -3.60 -14.60 -15.05
C LEU A 61 -4.08 -13.22 -14.58
N LEU A 62 -3.19 -12.37 -14.05
CA LEU A 62 -3.56 -11.02 -13.61
C LEU A 62 -4.04 -10.12 -14.78
N PRO A 63 -3.35 -10.07 -15.94
CA PRO A 63 -3.85 -9.36 -17.12
C PRO A 63 -5.22 -9.86 -17.61
N LEU A 64 -5.45 -11.17 -17.64
CA LEU A 64 -6.74 -11.75 -18.02
C LEU A 64 -7.85 -11.35 -17.04
N LEU A 65 -7.58 -11.44 -15.73
CA LEU A 65 -8.54 -11.02 -14.70
C LEU A 65 -8.93 -9.55 -14.87
N ARG A 66 -7.93 -8.68 -15.09
CA ARG A 66 -8.14 -7.25 -15.38
C ARG A 66 -9.01 -7.05 -16.61
N GLN A 67 -8.74 -7.77 -17.71
CA GLN A 67 -9.51 -7.69 -18.94
C GLN A 67 -10.96 -8.09 -18.69
N HIS A 68 -11.21 -9.18 -17.95
CA HIS A 68 -12.56 -9.68 -17.69
C HIS A 68 -13.38 -8.69 -16.88
N ILE A 69 -12.80 -8.03 -15.87
CA ILE A 69 -13.46 -6.97 -15.10
C ILE A 69 -13.74 -5.73 -15.97
N THR A 70 -12.79 -5.38 -16.84
CA THR A 70 -12.93 -4.27 -17.78
C THR A 70 -14.08 -4.52 -18.76
N SER A 71 -14.26 -5.77 -19.23
CA SER A 71 -15.37 -6.18 -20.10
C SER A 71 -16.70 -6.32 -19.36
N LEU A 72 -16.69 -6.75 -18.10
CA LEU A 72 -17.91 -6.92 -17.31
C LEU A 72 -18.60 -5.59 -17.01
N SER A 73 -17.84 -4.54 -16.71
CA SER A 73 -18.39 -3.24 -16.33
C SER A 73 -19.32 -2.59 -17.38
N PRO A 74 -18.97 -2.50 -18.68
CA PRO A 74 -19.88 -1.98 -19.69
C PRO A 74 -21.08 -2.92 -19.91
N ALA A 75 -20.88 -4.24 -19.90
CA ALA A 75 -21.99 -5.19 -20.05
C ALA A 75 -23.04 -5.06 -18.94
N LEU A 76 -22.62 -4.83 -17.69
CA LEU A 76 -23.53 -4.55 -16.57
C LEU A 76 -24.24 -3.20 -16.73
N ARG A 77 -23.55 -2.17 -17.25
CA ARG A 77 -24.15 -0.86 -17.51
C ARG A 77 -25.21 -0.95 -18.59
N GLU A 78 -24.91 -1.64 -19.69
CA GLU A 78 -25.85 -1.89 -20.78
C GLU A 78 -27.06 -2.67 -20.28
N LEU A 79 -26.87 -3.70 -19.45
CA LEU A 79 -27.98 -4.46 -18.86
C LEU A 79 -28.92 -3.56 -18.05
N ASN A 80 -28.36 -2.60 -17.28
CA ASN A 80 -29.14 -1.66 -16.48
C ASN A 80 -29.84 -0.57 -17.31
N GLN A 81 -29.29 -0.22 -18.49
CA GLN A 81 -29.82 0.83 -19.38
C GLN A 81 -30.72 0.29 -20.49
N ALA A 82 -30.73 -1.04 -20.72
CA ALA A 82 -31.43 -1.65 -21.83
C ALA A 82 -32.95 -1.42 -21.72
N GLN A 83 -33.46 -0.48 -22.52
CA GLN A 83 -34.88 -0.34 -22.86
C GLN A 83 -35.36 -1.44 -23.86
N GLY A 84 -34.45 -2.34 -24.30
CA GLY A 84 -34.69 -3.41 -25.29
C GLY A 84 -34.74 -4.83 -24.69
N LYS A 85 -34.41 -5.88 -25.49
CA LYS A 85 -34.38 -7.30 -25.05
C LYS A 85 -33.14 -7.56 -24.17
N PRO A 86 -33.27 -7.81 -22.85
CA PRO A 86 -32.13 -7.93 -21.93
C PRO A 86 -31.42 -9.29 -21.99
N THR A 87 -32.02 -10.29 -22.65
CA THR A 87 -31.53 -11.68 -22.68
C THR A 87 -30.14 -11.84 -23.29
N PRO A 88 -29.78 -11.21 -24.44
CA PRO A 88 -28.44 -11.33 -25.02
C PRO A 88 -27.36 -10.71 -24.13
N THR A 89 -27.62 -9.54 -23.54
CA THR A 89 -26.69 -8.86 -22.63
C THR A 89 -26.48 -9.66 -21.35
N LEU A 90 -27.53 -10.25 -20.80
CA LEU A 90 -27.42 -11.12 -19.62
C LEU A 90 -26.62 -12.40 -19.92
N LYS A 91 -26.77 -13.00 -21.10
CA LYS A 91 -25.93 -14.12 -21.54
C LYS A 91 -24.45 -13.72 -21.61
N LEU A 92 -24.15 -12.56 -22.21
CA LEU A 92 -22.78 -12.03 -22.26
C LEU A 92 -22.21 -11.81 -20.86
N VAL A 93 -22.99 -11.23 -19.94
CA VAL A 93 -22.60 -11.07 -18.53
C VAL A 93 -22.25 -12.42 -17.91
N ILE A 94 -23.10 -13.44 -18.10
CA ILE A 94 -22.85 -14.79 -17.58
C ILE A 94 -21.56 -15.39 -18.17
N GLU A 95 -21.34 -15.28 -19.48
CA GLU A 95 -20.12 -15.78 -20.13
C GLU A 95 -18.85 -15.14 -19.56
N ILE A 96 -18.89 -13.82 -19.30
CA ILE A 96 -17.76 -13.11 -18.68
C ILE A 96 -17.57 -13.58 -17.23
N LEU A 97 -18.65 -13.73 -16.46
CA LEU A 97 -18.59 -14.18 -15.07
C LEU A 97 -17.99 -15.58 -14.92
N LEU A 98 -18.31 -16.51 -15.83
CA LEU A 98 -17.75 -17.86 -15.80
C LEU A 98 -16.25 -17.87 -16.12
N LYS A 99 -15.82 -17.09 -17.10
CA LYS A 99 -14.38 -16.92 -17.39
C LYS A 99 -13.64 -16.27 -16.22
N LEU A 100 -14.29 -15.32 -15.55
CA LEU A 100 -13.75 -14.66 -14.37
C LEU A 100 -13.59 -15.64 -13.20
N GLU A 101 -14.61 -16.44 -12.90
CA GLU A 101 -14.57 -17.47 -11.86
C GLU A 101 -13.41 -18.45 -12.07
N LEU A 102 -13.24 -18.94 -13.31
CA LEU A 102 -12.12 -19.80 -13.66
C LEU A 102 -10.75 -19.11 -13.49
N THR A 103 -10.61 -17.90 -14.01
CA THR A 103 -9.33 -17.16 -13.98
C THR A 103 -8.93 -16.80 -12.55
N LEU A 104 -9.91 -16.44 -11.72
CA LEU A 104 -9.69 -16.12 -10.32
C LEU A 104 -9.27 -17.35 -9.51
N ASP A 105 -9.98 -18.48 -9.68
CA ASP A 105 -9.61 -19.76 -9.04
C ASP A 105 -8.18 -20.17 -9.44
N GLN A 106 -7.82 -20.09 -10.72
CA GLN A 106 -6.46 -20.33 -11.20
C GLN A 106 -5.44 -19.37 -10.56
N THR A 107 -5.75 -18.06 -10.51
CA THR A 107 -4.86 -17.07 -9.86
C THR A 107 -4.58 -17.42 -8.41
N ILE A 108 -5.62 -17.80 -7.66
CA ILE A 108 -5.51 -18.14 -6.24
C ILE A 108 -4.70 -19.43 -6.06
N ARG A 109 -4.98 -20.48 -6.84
CA ARG A 109 -4.24 -21.75 -6.78
C ARG A 109 -2.78 -21.57 -7.16
N THR A 110 -2.49 -20.87 -8.25
CA THR A 110 -1.11 -20.60 -8.69
C THR A 110 -0.33 -19.81 -7.63
N LEU A 111 -0.98 -18.85 -6.93
CA LEU A 111 -0.36 -18.17 -5.79
C LEU A 111 -0.08 -19.12 -4.62
N ASN A 112 -1.07 -19.94 -4.24
CA ASN A 112 -0.95 -20.86 -3.10
C ASN A 112 0.04 -22.01 -3.39
N ASP A 113 0.21 -22.39 -4.64
CA ASP A 113 1.24 -23.33 -5.08
C ASP A 113 2.64 -22.71 -5.03
N LEU A 114 2.77 -21.42 -5.35
CA LEU A 114 4.03 -20.68 -5.23
C LEU A 114 4.42 -20.47 -3.75
N ILE A 115 3.44 -20.11 -2.92
CA ILE A 115 3.61 -19.78 -1.49
C ILE A 115 2.72 -20.72 -0.65
N PRO A 116 3.16 -21.96 -0.39
CA PRO A 116 2.40 -22.90 0.41
C PRO A 116 2.48 -22.52 1.90
N GLY A 117 1.42 -21.93 2.44
CA GLY A 117 1.27 -21.63 3.86
C GLY A 117 1.55 -20.17 4.21
N LYS A 118 1.94 -19.91 5.46
CA LYS A 118 2.11 -18.53 5.97
C LYS A 118 3.52 -18.00 5.69
N LEU A 119 3.60 -16.80 5.10
CA LEU A 119 4.88 -16.12 4.95
C LEU A 119 5.37 -15.54 6.29
N PRO A 120 6.64 -15.75 6.64
CA PRO A 120 7.24 -15.10 7.81
C PRO A 120 7.31 -13.58 7.60
N LYS A 121 7.59 -12.85 8.70
CA LYS A 121 7.99 -11.44 8.59
C LYS A 121 9.28 -11.36 7.74
N PRO A 122 9.52 -10.25 7.01
CA PRO A 122 10.72 -10.09 6.20
C PRO A 122 11.95 -9.85 7.09
N SER A 123 12.38 -10.86 7.84
CA SER A 123 13.52 -10.79 8.76
C SER A 123 14.80 -11.40 8.20
N GLN A 124 14.76 -11.89 6.96
CA GLN A 124 15.90 -12.49 6.28
C GLN A 124 16.94 -11.42 5.95
N THR A 125 18.19 -11.69 6.33
CA THR A 125 19.34 -10.78 6.15
C THR A 125 20.29 -11.24 5.04
N ASN A 126 20.05 -12.41 4.44
CA ASN A 126 20.93 -13.08 3.49
C ASN A 126 20.26 -13.40 2.14
N ASP A 127 19.09 -12.82 1.86
CA ASP A 127 18.32 -13.06 0.65
C ASP A 127 18.50 -11.96 -0.42
N GLN A 128 19.49 -11.06 -0.30
CA GLN A 128 19.67 -9.96 -1.25
C GLN A 128 19.81 -10.40 -2.71
N HIS A 129 20.30 -11.62 -2.96
CA HIS A 129 20.48 -12.19 -4.30
C HIS A 129 19.26 -12.93 -4.83
N PHE A 130 18.16 -13.01 -4.06
CA PHE A 130 16.97 -13.79 -4.41
C PHE A 130 16.03 -13.04 -5.37
N LYS A 131 16.30 -11.75 -5.66
CA LYS A 131 15.54 -10.93 -6.62
C LYS A 131 14.02 -10.97 -6.35
N GLU A 132 13.21 -11.41 -7.31
CA GLU A 132 11.76 -11.57 -7.17
C GLU A 132 11.32 -12.45 -5.98
N PHE A 133 12.19 -13.35 -5.53
CA PHE A 133 11.92 -14.29 -4.44
C PHE A 133 12.37 -13.79 -3.07
N LYS A 134 12.84 -12.55 -2.93
CA LYS A 134 13.03 -11.94 -1.61
C LYS A 134 11.74 -12.04 -0.80
N CYS A 135 11.85 -12.38 0.49
CA CYS A 135 10.69 -12.49 1.37
C CYS A 135 9.85 -11.20 1.41
N PHE A 136 10.49 -10.03 1.35
CA PHE A 136 9.83 -8.73 1.25
C PHE A 136 8.88 -8.65 0.03
N ARG A 137 9.35 -9.10 -1.14
CA ARG A 137 8.57 -9.06 -2.38
C ARG A 137 7.43 -10.08 -2.36
N LEU A 138 7.70 -11.32 -1.94
CA LEU A 138 6.67 -12.36 -1.84
C LEU A 138 5.57 -11.98 -0.85
N ARG A 139 5.94 -11.42 0.31
CA ARG A 139 4.98 -10.98 1.34
C ARG A 139 4.12 -9.82 0.85
N GLY A 140 4.70 -8.84 0.19
CA GLY A 140 3.90 -7.77 -0.39
C GLY A 140 2.96 -8.27 -1.49
N PHE A 141 3.44 -9.20 -2.33
CA PHE A 141 2.64 -9.76 -3.43
C PHE A 141 1.44 -10.55 -2.91
N GLU A 142 1.65 -11.44 -1.94
CA GLU A 142 0.57 -12.15 -1.24
C GLU A 142 -0.41 -11.18 -0.60
N ARG A 143 0.07 -10.16 0.13
CA ARG A 143 -0.78 -9.13 0.74
C ARG A 143 -1.64 -8.39 -0.30
N PHE A 144 -1.08 -8.07 -1.47
CA PHE A 144 -1.83 -7.41 -2.53
C PHE A 144 -2.94 -8.30 -3.07
N ILE A 145 -2.70 -9.59 -3.30
CA ILE A 145 -3.74 -10.52 -3.78
C ILE A 145 -4.77 -10.81 -2.68
N LYS A 146 -4.32 -11.30 -1.52
CA LYS A 146 -5.18 -11.83 -0.44
C LYS A 146 -5.81 -10.78 0.47
N ARG A 147 -5.47 -9.50 0.31
CA ARG A 147 -6.12 -8.44 1.09
C ARG A 147 -6.66 -7.34 0.20
N VAL A 148 -5.78 -6.70 -0.56
CA VAL A 148 -6.16 -5.50 -1.33
C VAL A 148 -7.09 -5.89 -2.48
N MET A 149 -6.65 -6.79 -3.34
CA MET A 149 -7.40 -7.26 -4.51
C MET A 149 -8.67 -7.99 -4.08
N GLN A 150 -8.58 -8.94 -3.14
CA GLN A 150 -9.76 -9.63 -2.59
C GLN A 150 -10.84 -8.65 -2.12
N ALA A 151 -10.50 -7.65 -1.30
CA ALA A 151 -11.48 -6.70 -0.78
C ALA A 151 -12.12 -5.84 -1.88
N GLN A 152 -11.32 -5.37 -2.86
CA GLN A 152 -11.86 -4.55 -3.96
C GLN A 152 -12.72 -5.38 -4.93
N LEU A 153 -12.33 -6.64 -5.19
CA LEU A 153 -13.12 -7.55 -6.01
C LEU A 153 -14.42 -7.96 -5.33
N ALA A 154 -14.37 -8.32 -4.05
CA ALA A 154 -15.56 -8.61 -3.26
C ALA A 154 -16.57 -7.46 -3.31
N THR A 155 -16.09 -6.22 -3.07
CA THR A 155 -16.93 -5.01 -3.16
C THR A 155 -17.54 -4.84 -4.55
N PHE A 156 -16.76 -5.04 -5.61
CA PHE A 156 -17.24 -4.94 -6.99
C PHE A 156 -18.32 -5.99 -7.28
N PHE A 157 -18.08 -7.27 -6.95
CA PHE A 157 -19.04 -8.35 -7.21
C PHE A 157 -20.32 -8.21 -6.37
N SER A 158 -20.23 -7.78 -5.11
CA SER A 158 -21.42 -7.50 -4.30
C SER A 158 -22.28 -6.39 -4.90
N LYS A 159 -21.67 -5.32 -5.43
CA LYS A 159 -22.43 -4.25 -6.12
C LYS A 159 -23.01 -4.73 -7.45
N SER A 160 -22.26 -5.52 -8.22
CA SER A 160 -22.76 -6.13 -9.46
C SER A 160 -23.94 -7.06 -9.20
N ARG A 161 -23.90 -7.81 -8.09
CA ARG A 161 -25.03 -8.65 -7.65
C ARG A 161 -26.27 -7.81 -7.38
N GLN A 162 -26.14 -6.75 -6.58
CA GLN A 162 -27.25 -5.84 -6.27
C GLN A 162 -27.83 -5.22 -7.55
N LEU A 163 -27.00 -4.88 -8.53
CA LEU A 163 -27.45 -4.36 -9.82
C LEU A 163 -28.33 -5.39 -10.56
N ILE A 164 -27.90 -6.66 -10.65
CA ILE A 164 -28.68 -7.71 -11.32
C ILE A 164 -29.98 -8.03 -10.54
N GLU A 165 -29.93 -8.05 -9.20
CA GLU A 165 -31.11 -8.24 -8.37
C GLU A 165 -32.13 -7.12 -8.60
N THR A 166 -31.70 -5.85 -8.56
CA THR A 166 -32.58 -4.70 -8.83
C THR A 166 -33.12 -4.69 -10.26
N PHE A 167 -32.31 -5.11 -11.25
CA PHE A 167 -32.77 -5.25 -12.63
C PHE A 167 -33.98 -6.20 -12.76
N THR A 168 -34.02 -7.28 -11.95
CA THR A 168 -35.14 -8.24 -11.94
C THR A 168 -36.40 -7.76 -11.23
N LEU A 169 -36.34 -6.63 -10.51
CA LEU A 169 -37.48 -6.06 -9.80
C LEU A 169 -38.40 -5.24 -10.73
N PRO A 170 -39.70 -5.12 -10.38
CA PRO A 170 -40.64 -4.21 -11.04
C PRO A 170 -40.15 -2.76 -11.00
N ASP A 171 -40.44 -1.98 -12.04
CA ASP A 171 -39.86 -0.65 -12.28
C ASP A 171 -40.08 0.34 -11.12
N GLN A 172 -41.23 0.26 -10.44
CA GLN A 172 -41.59 1.11 -9.30
C GLN A 172 -40.74 0.87 -8.03
N SER A 173 -39.97 -0.22 -8.00
CA SER A 173 -39.13 -0.62 -6.84
C SER A 173 -37.63 -0.54 -7.12
N ARG A 174 -37.24 -0.03 -8.30
CA ARG A 174 -35.83 0.06 -8.69
C ARG A 174 -35.15 1.27 -8.05
N THR A 175 -34.19 1.00 -7.17
CA THR A 175 -33.23 2.01 -6.73
C THR A 175 -32.03 2.06 -7.68
N PRO A 176 -31.51 3.24 -8.07
CA PRO A 176 -30.37 3.30 -8.97
C PRO A 176 -29.11 2.76 -8.26
N VAL A 177 -28.66 1.57 -8.67
CA VAL A 177 -27.38 0.99 -8.22
C VAL A 177 -26.30 1.31 -9.25
N THR A 178 -25.23 1.96 -8.81
CA THR A 178 -24.05 2.22 -9.66
C THR A 178 -22.91 1.28 -9.30
N THR A 179 -22.38 0.61 -10.31
CA THR A 179 -21.20 -0.25 -10.21
C THR A 179 -19.99 0.44 -10.84
N SER A 180 -18.89 0.55 -10.08
CA SER A 180 -17.60 1.03 -10.59
C SER A 180 -16.56 -0.09 -10.47
N SER A 181 -15.90 -0.41 -11.58
CA SER A 181 -14.78 -1.35 -11.63
C SER A 181 -13.44 -0.69 -11.32
N THR A 182 -13.38 0.63 -11.16
CA THR A 182 -12.12 1.39 -11.06
C THR A 182 -11.21 0.87 -9.95
N LYS A 183 -11.74 0.67 -8.74
CA LYS A 183 -10.93 0.19 -7.60
C LYS A 183 -10.45 -1.25 -7.80
N ALA A 184 -11.30 -2.12 -8.38
CA ALA A 184 -10.94 -3.49 -8.71
C ALA A 184 -9.79 -3.54 -9.75
N ILE A 185 -9.92 -2.78 -10.84
CA ILE A 185 -8.89 -2.69 -11.88
C ILE A 185 -7.59 -2.13 -11.29
N LEU A 186 -7.65 -1.05 -10.52
CA LEU A 186 -6.47 -0.46 -9.87
C LEU A 186 -5.80 -1.46 -8.92
N SER A 187 -6.55 -2.26 -8.17
CA SER A 187 -5.97 -3.27 -7.28
C SER A 187 -5.19 -4.36 -8.04
N ILE A 188 -5.65 -4.74 -9.22
CA ILE A 188 -4.93 -5.68 -10.10
C ILE A 188 -3.70 -5.02 -10.71
N ASP A 189 -3.84 -3.77 -11.18
CA ASP A 189 -2.72 -2.99 -11.72
C ASP A 189 -1.61 -2.81 -10.69
N PHE A 190 -1.95 -2.51 -9.43
CA PHE A 190 -0.96 -2.45 -8.35
C PHE A 190 -0.29 -3.79 -8.09
N THR A 191 -1.03 -4.89 -8.18
CA THR A 191 -0.49 -6.24 -8.01
C THR A 191 0.50 -6.59 -9.13
N ILE A 192 0.20 -6.23 -10.38
CA ILE A 192 1.10 -6.37 -11.53
C ILE A 192 2.36 -5.51 -11.35
N VAL A 193 2.18 -4.23 -10.98
CA VAL A 193 3.29 -3.31 -10.73
C VAL A 193 4.17 -3.82 -9.59
N TRP A 194 3.61 -4.43 -8.53
CA TRP A 194 4.39 -5.01 -7.43
C TRP A 194 5.37 -6.09 -7.89
N LEU A 195 5.00 -6.90 -8.88
CA LEU A 195 5.83 -8.00 -9.36
C LEU A 195 7.07 -7.52 -10.14
N LYS A 196 6.96 -6.43 -10.90
CA LYS A 196 8.03 -5.93 -11.78
C LYS A 196 8.60 -4.56 -11.40
N GLY A 197 8.01 -3.90 -10.42
CA GLY A 197 8.43 -2.58 -9.97
C GLY A 197 9.67 -2.59 -9.08
N SER A 198 10.28 -1.41 -8.96
CA SER A 198 11.41 -1.19 -8.08
C SER A 198 11.02 -1.35 -6.62
N GLU A 199 11.86 -2.05 -5.85
CA GLU A 199 11.73 -2.16 -4.39
C GLU A 199 11.65 -0.80 -3.70
N LEU A 200 12.42 0.20 -4.16
CA LEU A 200 12.37 1.54 -3.60
C LEU A 200 11.05 2.25 -3.91
N TYR A 201 10.54 2.09 -5.13
CA TYR A 201 9.25 2.64 -5.53
C TYR A 201 8.09 2.01 -4.73
N HIS A 202 8.21 0.71 -4.41
CA HIS A 202 7.26 0.01 -3.55
C HIS A 202 7.25 0.57 -2.13
N ILE A 203 8.42 0.78 -1.53
CA ILE A 203 8.54 1.42 -0.21
C ILE A 203 7.93 2.83 -0.24
N TYR A 204 8.22 3.59 -1.31
CA TYR A 204 7.68 4.93 -1.49
C TYR A 204 6.14 4.95 -1.51
N THR A 205 5.55 4.20 -2.44
CA THR A 205 4.09 4.19 -2.66
C THR A 205 3.29 3.60 -1.51
N ASN A 206 3.86 2.66 -0.75
CA ASN A 206 3.14 1.99 0.32
C ASN A 206 3.29 2.67 1.68
N THR A 207 4.41 3.36 1.91
CA THR A 207 4.80 3.77 3.26
C THR A 207 5.20 5.23 3.32
N TRP A 208 6.16 5.63 2.48
CA TRP A 208 6.76 6.96 2.62
C TRP A 208 5.84 8.07 2.15
N VAL A 209 4.97 7.85 1.15
CA VAL A 209 4.04 8.89 0.68
C VAL A 209 3.12 9.35 1.82
N PHE A 210 2.56 8.40 2.58
CA PHE A 210 1.74 8.68 3.76
C PHE A 210 2.55 9.29 4.90
N SER A 211 3.80 8.86 5.06
CA SER A 211 4.72 9.41 6.07
C SER A 211 5.04 10.88 5.78
N LEU A 212 5.27 11.23 4.52
CA LEU A 212 5.50 12.60 4.05
C LEU A 212 4.28 13.49 4.25
N GLU A 213 3.09 13.04 3.85
CA GLU A 213 1.83 13.76 4.06
C GLU A 213 1.60 14.06 5.55
N LYS A 214 1.80 13.06 6.42
CA LYS A 214 1.69 13.24 7.87
C LYS A 214 2.75 14.18 8.45
N ILE A 215 3.98 14.15 7.93
CA ILE A 215 5.02 15.11 8.35
C ILE A 215 4.63 16.54 7.94
N ASP A 216 4.02 16.71 6.77
CA ASP A 216 3.53 18.02 6.31
C ASP A 216 2.43 18.54 7.23
N THR A 217 1.43 17.71 7.58
CA THR A 217 0.40 18.12 8.54
C THR A 217 0.98 18.39 9.93
N THR A 218 1.95 17.59 10.38
CA THR A 218 2.65 17.76 11.67
C THR A 218 3.43 19.08 11.71
N TRP A 219 4.05 19.46 10.59
CA TRP A 219 4.73 20.74 10.45
C TRP A 219 3.76 21.91 10.59
N ASP A 220 2.60 21.84 9.95
CA ASP A 220 1.57 22.88 10.02
C ASP A 220 1.00 23.02 11.44
N THR A 221 0.72 21.90 12.12
CA THR A 221 0.32 21.90 13.54
C THR A 221 1.39 22.55 14.42
N LEU A 222 2.67 22.20 14.23
CA LEU A 222 3.77 22.79 14.99
C LEU A 222 3.89 24.32 14.76
N LEU A 223 3.62 24.79 13.54
CA LEU A 223 3.60 26.23 13.26
C LEU A 223 2.48 26.94 14.04
N ALA A 224 1.29 26.34 14.10
CA ALA A 224 0.15 26.88 14.85
C ALA A 224 0.39 26.91 16.37
N VAL A 225 0.95 25.84 16.93
CA VAL A 225 1.29 25.74 18.36
C VAL A 225 2.41 26.72 18.74
N ALA A 226 3.29 27.06 17.80
CA ALA A 226 4.38 28.02 18.02
C ALA A 226 4.04 29.47 17.64
N ASP A 227 2.76 29.77 17.38
CA ASP A 227 2.25 31.10 17.04
C ASP A 227 2.23 32.01 18.29
N PRO A 228 2.64 33.29 18.18
CA PRO A 228 2.52 34.30 19.25
C PRO A 228 1.14 34.40 19.91
N SER A 229 0.08 34.06 19.17
CA SER A 229 -1.32 34.07 19.62
C SER A 229 -1.62 32.96 20.64
N HIS A 230 -0.75 31.94 20.74
CA HIS A 230 -0.78 30.89 21.74
C HIS A 230 0.43 31.05 22.66
N PRO A 231 0.40 31.96 23.65
CA PRO A 231 1.57 32.34 24.46
C PRO A 231 2.24 31.20 25.24
N ARG A 232 1.55 30.06 25.38
CA ARG A 232 2.03 28.92 26.16
C ARG A 232 2.96 28.04 25.33
N HIS A 233 4.09 27.68 25.91
CA HIS A 233 5.13 26.84 25.31
C HIS A 233 5.76 27.40 24.03
N ILE A 234 5.57 28.67 23.66
CA ILE A 234 6.12 29.25 22.41
C ILE A 234 7.61 28.96 22.25
N GLU A 235 8.42 29.22 23.28
CA GLU A 235 9.87 29.00 23.23
C GLU A 235 10.21 27.51 23.06
N LEU A 236 9.51 26.65 23.81
CA LEU A 236 9.68 25.20 23.75
C LEU A 236 9.27 24.66 22.37
N SER A 237 8.09 24.97 21.88
CA SER A 237 7.57 24.58 20.56
C SER A 237 8.45 25.11 19.41
N ARG A 238 8.99 26.33 19.52
CA ARG A 238 9.94 26.87 18.54
C ARG A 238 11.23 26.07 18.46
N SER A 239 11.70 25.49 19.58
CA SER A 239 12.93 24.70 19.62
C SER A 239 12.85 23.44 18.75
N PHE A 240 11.66 22.86 18.55
CA PHE A 240 11.46 21.66 17.73
C PHE A 240 11.38 21.92 16.22
N LYS A 241 11.10 23.16 15.78
CA LYS A 241 10.92 23.50 14.36
C LYS A 241 12.09 23.02 13.48
N PRO A 242 13.37 23.26 13.83
CA PRO A 242 14.48 22.82 12.98
C PRO A 242 14.50 21.29 12.78
N MET A 243 14.20 20.51 13.83
CA MET A 243 14.19 19.06 13.77
C MET A 243 13.08 18.52 12.85
N VAL A 244 11.84 19.02 12.98
CA VAL A 244 10.72 18.61 12.11
C VAL A 244 10.98 19.01 10.66
N LYS A 245 11.50 20.22 10.43
CA LYS A 245 11.86 20.70 9.10
C LYS A 245 12.96 19.84 8.45
N LEU A 246 14.00 19.49 9.20
CA LEU A 246 15.08 18.63 8.72
C LEU A 246 14.59 17.22 8.39
N SER A 247 13.66 16.68 9.19
CA SER A 247 13.01 15.39 8.92
C SER A 247 12.26 15.41 7.59
N LYS A 248 11.44 16.45 7.35
CA LYS A 248 10.75 16.68 6.08
C LYS A 248 11.72 16.77 4.90
N LEU A 249 12.80 17.55 5.05
CA LEU A 249 13.80 17.72 4.00
C LEU A 249 14.53 16.41 3.67
N PHE A 250 14.80 15.59 4.69
CA PHE A 250 15.42 14.28 4.50
C PHE A 250 14.55 13.38 3.63
N PHE A 251 13.31 13.10 4.07
CA PHE A 251 12.42 12.20 3.34
C PHE A 251 12.10 12.72 1.95
N LYS A 252 11.87 14.05 1.80
CA LYS A 252 11.62 14.65 0.50
C LYS A 252 12.79 14.42 -0.46
N LYS A 253 14.03 14.66 -0.01
CA LYS A 253 15.24 14.46 -0.82
C LYS A 253 15.35 13.02 -1.31
N ILE A 254 15.23 12.06 -0.39
CA ILE A 254 15.39 10.63 -0.69
C ILE A 254 14.24 10.11 -1.56
N ALA A 255 13.01 10.53 -1.28
CA ALA A 255 11.85 10.16 -2.09
C ALA A 255 12.00 10.65 -3.53
N THR A 256 12.26 11.94 -3.72
CA THR A 256 12.27 12.56 -5.06
C THR A 256 13.45 12.14 -5.91
N GLU A 257 14.64 12.06 -5.33
CA GLU A 257 15.86 11.79 -6.09
C GLU A 257 16.16 10.28 -6.18
N GLY A 258 15.78 9.51 -5.16
CA GLY A 258 16.05 8.06 -5.06
C GLY A 258 14.87 7.19 -5.40
N MET A 259 13.78 7.28 -4.63
CA MET A 259 12.74 6.24 -4.68
C MET A 259 11.77 6.37 -5.86
N THR A 260 11.48 7.59 -6.30
CA THR A 260 10.63 7.86 -7.48
C THR A 260 11.44 7.94 -8.77
N ASN A 261 12.74 7.67 -8.72
CA ASN A 261 13.59 7.74 -9.88
C ASN A 261 13.36 6.52 -10.78
N ASN A 262 12.87 6.73 -11.99
CA ASN A 262 12.62 5.67 -12.97
C ASN A 262 13.89 4.91 -13.40
N MET A 263 15.07 5.42 -13.06
CA MET A 263 16.36 4.76 -13.30
C MET A 263 16.79 3.83 -12.16
N ALA A 264 16.05 3.78 -11.04
CA ALA A 264 16.36 2.87 -9.95
C ALA A 264 16.21 1.40 -10.42
N PRO A 265 17.12 0.49 -10.01
CA PRO A 265 17.00 -0.91 -10.37
C PRO A 265 15.72 -1.51 -9.77
N ILE A 266 15.20 -2.54 -10.43
CA ILE A 266 14.05 -3.31 -9.92
C ILE A 266 14.39 -3.92 -8.56
N PHE A 267 15.60 -4.47 -8.45
CA PHE A 267 16.13 -5.10 -7.25
C PHE A 267 17.33 -4.31 -6.74
N THR A 268 17.28 -3.93 -5.46
CA THR A 268 18.41 -3.37 -4.74
C THR A 268 19.29 -4.49 -4.17
N GLU A 269 20.48 -4.14 -3.72
CA GLU A 269 21.36 -5.05 -2.97
C GLU A 269 20.96 -5.20 -1.49
N MET A 270 19.81 -4.63 -1.09
CA MET A 270 19.25 -4.82 0.25
C MET A 270 18.62 -6.21 0.39
N SER A 271 18.82 -6.81 1.55
CA SER A 271 18.03 -7.97 2.02
C SER A 271 16.59 -7.57 2.35
N SER A 272 15.71 -8.56 2.50
CA SER A 272 14.33 -8.35 2.93
C SER A 272 14.22 -7.60 4.26
N PHE A 273 15.09 -7.92 5.22
CA PHE A 273 15.16 -7.22 6.49
C PHE A 273 15.47 -5.73 6.31
N GLN A 274 16.43 -5.40 5.45
CA GLN A 274 16.81 -4.00 5.21
C GLN A 274 15.73 -3.22 4.46
N LEU A 275 15.03 -3.86 3.51
CA LEU A 275 13.89 -3.26 2.81
C LEU A 275 12.73 -2.96 3.76
N ASP A 276 12.36 -3.92 4.60
CA ASP A 276 11.32 -3.74 5.63
C ASP A 276 11.73 -2.69 6.66
N LEU A 277 13.00 -2.71 7.08
CA LEU A 277 13.56 -1.72 8.00
C LEU A 277 13.51 -0.30 7.42
N LEU A 278 13.86 -0.10 6.14
CA LEU A 278 13.80 1.20 5.47
C LEU A 278 12.37 1.75 5.41
N GLY A 279 11.38 0.89 5.15
CA GLY A 279 9.96 1.26 5.18
C GLY A 279 9.49 1.61 6.59
N THR A 280 9.64 0.69 7.53
CA THR A 280 9.14 0.82 8.91
C THR A 280 9.82 1.95 9.70
N THR A 281 11.07 2.27 9.41
CA THR A 281 11.77 3.39 10.05
C THR A 281 11.12 4.73 9.72
N ALA A 282 10.60 4.90 8.49
CA ALA A 282 9.88 6.12 8.11
C ALA A 282 8.57 6.26 8.89
N GLU A 283 7.80 5.18 9.04
CA GLU A 283 6.57 5.18 9.85
C GLU A 283 6.87 5.56 11.31
N LYS A 284 7.87 4.93 11.93
CA LYS A 284 8.27 5.20 13.32
C LYS A 284 8.74 6.64 13.54
N ILE A 285 9.48 7.20 12.57
CA ILE A 285 9.89 8.61 12.61
C ILE A 285 8.66 9.50 12.58
N THR A 286 7.75 9.29 11.63
CA THR A 286 6.52 10.06 11.51
C THR A 286 5.65 9.95 12.76
N GLU A 287 5.46 8.75 13.30
CA GLU A 287 4.71 8.53 14.55
C GLU A 287 5.33 9.28 15.72
N SER A 288 6.66 9.28 15.83
CA SER A 288 7.37 10.02 16.88
C SER A 288 7.22 11.54 16.72
N LEU A 289 7.25 12.05 15.49
CA LEU A 289 7.01 13.48 15.21
C LEU A 289 5.57 13.88 15.53
N VAL A 290 4.58 13.06 15.13
CA VAL A 290 3.16 13.29 15.43
C VAL A 290 2.95 13.30 16.94
N ALA A 291 3.40 12.26 17.66
CA ALA A 291 3.24 12.17 19.11
C ALA A 291 3.88 13.35 19.85
N LEU A 292 5.07 13.77 19.41
CA LEU A 292 5.76 14.93 19.95
C LEU A 292 4.94 16.21 19.77
N VAL A 293 4.44 16.48 18.55
CA VAL A 293 3.67 17.71 18.29
C VAL A 293 2.29 17.67 18.94
N SER A 294 1.62 16.52 18.95
CA SER A 294 0.35 16.34 19.66
C SER A 294 0.50 16.56 21.16
N SER A 295 1.64 16.18 21.76
CA SER A 295 1.94 16.48 23.16
C SER A 295 2.06 17.98 23.42
N LEU A 296 2.66 18.72 22.48
CA LEU A 296 2.74 20.19 22.59
C LEU A 296 1.38 20.88 22.40
N GLU A 297 0.44 20.24 21.70
CA GLU A 297 -0.90 20.79 21.42
C GLU A 297 -1.92 20.52 22.54
N HIS A 298 -1.93 19.32 23.11
CA HIS A 298 -2.99 18.82 24.01
C HIS A 298 -2.62 18.87 25.50
N ASP A 299 -1.86 19.89 25.89
CA ASP A 299 -1.34 20.08 27.25
C ASP A 299 -2.29 19.61 28.36
N ASP A 300 -1.80 18.68 29.17
CA ASP A 300 -2.35 18.42 30.50
C ASP A 300 -1.17 18.62 31.46
N GLU A 301 -0.95 19.87 31.90
CA GLU A 301 0.11 20.28 32.86
C GLU A 301 0.10 19.43 34.16
N THR A 302 -0.95 18.63 34.36
CA THR A 302 -1.10 17.67 35.45
C THR A 302 -0.34 16.35 35.23
N GLN A 303 0.20 16.10 34.03
CA GLN A 303 0.98 14.89 33.73
C GLN A 303 2.41 15.02 34.30
N PRO A 304 2.74 14.31 35.40
CA PRO A 304 4.14 14.17 35.78
C PRO A 304 4.88 13.54 34.59
N ASN A 305 5.99 14.16 34.18
CA ASN A 305 6.90 13.70 33.11
C ASN A 305 6.65 14.23 31.68
N PHE A 306 5.88 15.32 31.48
CA PHE A 306 5.69 15.94 30.16
C PHE A 306 6.99 16.14 29.35
N THR A 307 7.97 16.86 29.92
CA THR A 307 9.26 17.13 29.24
C THR A 307 10.10 15.87 29.04
N THR A 308 10.01 14.90 29.94
CA THR A 308 10.69 13.60 29.81
C THR A 308 10.15 12.83 28.61
N THR A 309 8.82 12.80 28.43
CA THR A 309 8.17 12.18 27.27
C THR A 309 8.64 12.83 25.95
N LEU A 310 8.72 14.17 25.91
CA LEU A 310 9.25 14.88 24.74
C LEU A 310 10.71 14.49 24.43
N ILE A 311 11.56 14.44 25.46
CA ILE A 311 12.97 14.02 25.32
C ILE A 311 13.07 12.58 24.79
N ASP A 312 12.22 11.67 25.28
CA ASP A 312 12.22 10.28 24.82
C ASP A 312 11.78 10.16 23.35
N HIS A 313 10.81 10.97 22.90
CA HIS A 313 10.48 11.07 21.48
C HIS A 313 11.68 11.57 20.65
N VAL A 314 12.42 12.58 21.13
CA VAL A 314 13.63 13.06 20.43
C VAL A 314 14.71 11.97 20.36
N LYS A 315 14.96 11.24 21.45
CA LYS A 315 15.93 10.13 21.46
C LYS A 315 15.54 9.01 20.51
N ASN A 316 14.24 8.68 20.45
CA ASN A 316 13.75 7.70 19.48
C ASN A 316 13.99 8.18 18.05
N LEU A 317 13.70 9.45 17.74
CA LEU A 317 13.97 10.05 16.43
C LEU A 317 15.43 9.91 16.03
N ILE A 318 16.37 10.22 16.93
CA ILE A 318 17.81 10.06 16.69
C ILE A 318 18.13 8.61 16.29
N SER A 319 17.66 7.64 17.07
CA SER A 319 17.91 6.21 16.80
C SER A 319 17.33 5.75 15.45
N GLN A 320 16.10 6.16 15.14
CA GLN A 320 15.48 5.82 13.85
C GLN A 320 16.24 6.47 12.68
N PHE A 321 16.62 7.75 12.80
CA PHE A 321 17.37 8.42 11.73
C PHE A 321 18.77 7.83 11.53
N GLN A 322 19.47 7.39 12.57
CA GLN A 322 20.74 6.66 12.41
C GLN A 322 20.59 5.44 11.50
N THR A 323 19.52 4.68 11.70
CA THR A 323 19.19 3.51 10.86
C THR A 323 18.86 3.93 9.43
N CYS A 324 18.02 4.96 9.26
CA CYS A 324 17.61 5.41 7.93
C CYS A 324 18.78 6.02 7.12
N VAL A 325 19.65 6.81 7.78
CA VAL A 325 20.86 7.41 7.22
C VAL A 325 21.81 6.31 6.74
N LEU A 326 22.04 5.28 7.56
CA LEU A 326 22.90 4.15 7.20
C LEU A 326 22.40 3.43 5.94
N LEU A 327 21.11 3.07 5.90
CA LEU A 327 20.53 2.40 4.73
C LEU A 327 20.55 3.29 3.48
N THR A 328 20.33 4.59 3.66
CA THR A 328 20.37 5.58 2.57
C THR A 328 21.78 5.71 1.99
N ASP A 329 22.80 5.82 2.84
CA ASP A 329 24.20 5.95 2.45
C ASP A 329 24.72 4.68 1.75
N LEU A 330 24.36 3.50 2.27
CA LEU A 330 24.80 2.23 1.72
C LEU A 330 24.08 1.83 0.42
N TYR A 331 22.79 2.12 0.30
CA TYR A 331 21.98 1.53 -0.77
C TYR A 331 21.27 2.52 -1.68
N ILE A 332 20.99 3.74 -1.24
CA ILE A 332 20.23 4.70 -2.07
C ILE A 332 21.20 5.64 -2.80
N PHE A 333 22.12 6.30 -2.09
CA PHE A 333 23.06 7.22 -2.73
C PHE A 333 23.99 6.56 -3.77
N PRO A 334 24.46 5.32 -3.58
CA PRO A 334 25.21 4.63 -4.63
C PRO A 334 24.39 4.44 -5.91
N LEU A 335 23.06 4.29 -5.80
CA LEU A 335 22.17 4.22 -6.97
C LEU A 335 22.00 5.58 -7.65
N LEU A 336 21.96 6.67 -6.87
CA LEU A 336 21.92 8.04 -7.42
C LEU A 336 23.19 8.40 -8.18
N THR A 337 24.32 7.85 -7.74
CA THR A 337 25.66 8.17 -8.23
C THR A 337 26.15 7.23 -9.32
N LYS A 338 25.55 6.03 -9.48
CA LYS A 338 25.79 5.15 -10.64
C LYS A 338 25.50 5.83 -12.00
N ILE A 339 24.79 6.97 -11.98
CA ILE A 339 24.41 7.75 -13.17
C ILE A 339 25.30 8.99 -13.35
N LYS A 340 26.07 9.42 -12.35
CA LYS A 340 26.79 10.69 -12.40
C LYS A 340 28.14 10.61 -11.67
N ASP A 341 29.19 10.93 -12.43
CA ASP A 341 30.57 11.30 -12.09
C ASP A 341 30.95 11.49 -10.60
N VAL A 342 32.24 11.35 -10.26
CA VAL A 342 32.82 11.48 -8.90
C VAL A 342 32.26 12.67 -8.11
N LEU A 343 31.96 13.78 -8.78
CA LEU A 343 31.34 14.98 -8.20
C LEU A 343 29.98 14.73 -7.52
N SER A 344 29.17 13.80 -8.03
CA SER A 344 27.86 13.47 -7.44
C SER A 344 28.00 12.65 -6.16
N GLN A 345 28.99 11.76 -6.09
CA GLN A 345 29.31 11.04 -4.85
C GLN A 345 29.73 12.00 -3.74
N ILE A 346 30.60 12.96 -4.09
CA ILE A 346 31.01 14.02 -3.17
C ILE A 346 29.81 14.87 -2.73
N TYR A 347 28.91 15.22 -3.65
CA TYR A 347 27.70 15.98 -3.35
C TYR A 347 26.80 15.28 -2.31
N TYR A 348 26.42 14.02 -2.55
CA TYR A 348 25.52 13.30 -1.64
C TYR A 348 26.17 13.02 -0.28
N LYS A 349 27.48 12.71 -0.27
CA LYS A 349 28.26 12.55 0.97
C LYS A 349 28.29 13.85 1.79
N ASN A 350 28.58 14.99 1.15
CA ASN A 350 28.58 16.28 1.83
C ASN A 350 27.19 16.66 2.34
N TRP A 351 26.15 16.35 1.55
CA TRP A 351 24.77 16.61 1.93
C TRP A 351 24.37 15.84 3.19
N ILE A 352 24.63 14.53 3.26
CA ILE A 352 24.25 13.73 4.43
C ILE A 352 25.04 14.10 5.67
N VAL A 353 26.33 14.43 5.54
CA VAL A 353 27.13 14.95 6.65
C VAL A 353 26.56 16.28 7.16
N THR A 354 26.23 17.20 6.26
CA THR A 354 25.65 18.50 6.62
C THR A 354 24.30 18.33 7.30
N TRP A 355 23.42 17.50 6.72
CA TRP A 355 22.11 17.22 7.28
C TRP A 355 22.22 16.59 8.66
N ASN A 356 23.12 15.60 8.85
CA ASN A 356 23.31 14.91 10.12
C ASN A 356 23.79 15.88 11.21
N THR A 357 24.76 16.74 10.91
CA THR A 357 25.24 17.78 11.85
C THR A 357 24.12 18.72 12.27
N LEU A 358 23.34 19.24 11.30
CA LEU A 358 22.21 20.12 11.57
C LEU A 358 21.12 19.42 12.39
N PHE A 359 20.88 18.13 12.12
CA PHE A 359 19.88 17.35 12.84
C PHE A 359 20.28 17.10 14.30
N TYR A 360 21.54 16.75 14.57
CA TYR A 360 22.05 16.61 15.93
C TYR A 360 22.04 17.95 16.69
N GLN A 361 22.38 19.05 16.02
CA GLN A 361 22.29 20.37 16.65
C GLN A 361 20.84 20.72 17.00
N ALA A 362 19.89 20.46 16.09
CA ALA A 362 18.47 20.71 16.32
C ALA A 362 17.91 19.88 17.49
N THR A 363 18.24 18.58 17.54
CA THR A 363 17.80 17.69 18.61
C THR A 363 18.42 18.04 19.97
N HIS A 364 19.71 18.42 19.99
CA HIS A 364 20.36 18.92 21.20
C HIS A 364 19.67 20.18 21.75
N ASN A 365 19.41 21.17 20.88
CA ASN A 365 18.73 22.40 21.28
C ASN A 365 17.30 22.14 21.81
N ALA A 366 16.58 21.19 21.20
CA ALA A 366 15.24 20.81 21.65
C ALA A 366 15.27 20.14 23.04
N ILE A 367 16.24 19.27 23.29
CA ILE A 367 16.42 18.64 24.62
C ILE A 367 16.77 19.71 25.67
N GLN A 368 17.69 20.62 25.37
CA GLN A 368 18.05 21.72 26.27
C GLN A 368 16.84 22.61 26.60
N ALA A 369 15.96 22.87 25.63
CA ALA A 369 14.72 23.61 25.87
C ALA A 369 13.76 22.86 26.80
N CYS A 370 13.65 21.53 26.67
CA CYS A 370 12.85 20.69 27.58
C CYS A 370 13.40 20.71 29.01
N GLU A 371 14.71 20.60 29.17
CA GLU A 371 15.39 20.64 30.48
C GLU A 371 15.21 22.01 31.15
N ALA A 372 15.37 23.10 30.39
CA ALA A 372 15.14 24.45 30.89
C ALA A 372 13.66 24.70 31.27
N PHE A 373 12.73 24.06 30.56
CA PHE A 373 11.29 24.14 30.88
C PHE A 373 10.95 23.41 32.18
N GLN A 374 11.58 22.28 32.48
CA GLN A 374 11.34 21.49 33.69
C GLN A 374 11.78 22.20 34.99
N ILE A 375 12.69 23.17 34.89
CA ILE A 375 13.24 23.94 36.03
C ILE A 375 12.38 25.19 36.33
N ARG A 376 11.51 25.60 35.40
CA ARG A 376 10.54 26.70 35.59
C ARG A 376 9.31 26.19 36.34
#